data_AF-A0A3M0YD31-F1
#
_entry.id   AF-A0A3M0YD31-F1
#
_cell.length_a   1.000
_cell.length_b   1.000
_cell.length_c   1.000
_cell.angle_alpha   90.00
_cell.angle_beta   90.00
_cell.angle_gamma   90.00
#
_symmetry.space_group_name_H-M   'P 1'
#
loop_
_entity.id
_entity.type
_entity.pdbx_description
1 polymer ?
#
loop_
_entity_poly.entity_id
_entity_poly.type
_entity_poly.pdbx_seq_one_letter_code
_entity_poly.pdbx_strand_id
1 'polypeptide(L)'
;MGFVKGNHGALYTLVEEWLDARGVPSREPDHVQMDKGHGRLERREIWVEPAQALGRYLAQEYGWVEVRFLGQVRRYRRPLHQEAWASVETVFWIAGGKGLAALTPAQFQEQLRDHWAIENRVFYVRDVTMDEDHLHGRRIGPALSMLRNMALNCLRRLGLPYIPDARRAVVAQPRRGLYLLLQEPALEN
;
A
#
# COMPACT_ATOMS: atom_id res chain seq x y z
N MET A 1 -3.36 -6.73 6.57
CA MET A 1 -2.85 -5.45 7.09
C MET A 1 -2.90 -4.45 5.95
N GLY A 2 -3.33 -3.21 6.22
CA GLY A 2 -3.43 -2.18 5.19
C GLY A 2 -3.57 -0.79 5.78
N PHE A 3 -3.25 0.22 4.96
CA PHE A 3 -3.41 1.62 5.34
C PHE A 3 -4.87 2.06 5.24
N VAL A 4 -5.29 2.90 6.18
CA VAL A 4 -6.58 3.57 6.14
C VAL A 4 -6.43 4.79 5.25
N LYS A 5 -7.05 4.75 4.06
CA LYS A 5 -6.99 5.87 3.12
C LYS A 5 -7.92 6.99 3.59
N GLY A 6 -7.49 8.24 3.46
CA GLY A 6 -8.30 9.43 3.81
C GLY A 6 -9.62 9.58 3.04
N ASN A 7 -9.80 8.87 1.93
CA ASN A 7 -11.09 8.81 1.21
C ASN A 7 -12.14 7.91 1.92
N HIS A 8 -11.76 7.18 2.98
CA HIS A 8 -12.66 6.52 3.93
C HIS A 8 -12.80 7.41 5.18
N GLY A 9 -13.31 8.63 4.99
CA GLY A 9 -13.24 9.71 6.00
C GLY A 9 -13.65 9.31 7.42
N ALA A 10 -14.76 8.59 7.58
CA ALA A 10 -15.23 8.15 8.90
C ALA A 10 -14.26 7.17 9.60
N LEU A 11 -13.68 6.22 8.84
CA LEU A 11 -12.73 5.24 9.40
C LEU A 11 -11.39 5.88 9.75
N TYR A 12 -10.94 6.82 8.91
CA TYR A 12 -9.70 7.56 9.14
C TYR A 12 -9.79 8.38 10.43
N THR A 13 -10.84 9.20 10.56
CA THR A 13 -11.08 10.05 11.74
C THR A 13 -11.24 9.20 13.00
N LEU A 14 -11.98 8.09 12.93
CA LEU A 14 -12.16 7.19 14.07
C LEU A 14 -10.85 6.60 14.59
N VAL A 15 -9.95 6.18 13.68
CA VAL A 15 -8.65 5.63 14.06
C VAL A 15 -7.75 6.72 14.63
N GLU A 16 -7.75 7.91 14.03
CA GLU A 16 -7.04 9.09 14.52
C GLU A 16 -7.47 9.45 15.95
N GLU A 17 -8.76 9.68 16.17
CA GLU A 17 -9.33 10.02 17.48
C GLU A 17 -9.03 8.95 18.54
N TRP A 18 -9.07 7.66 18.16
CA TRP A 18 -8.75 6.57 19.07
C TRP A 18 -7.28 6.57 19.49
N LEU A 19 -6.37 6.84 18.56
CA LEU A 19 -4.93 6.92 18.84
C LEU A 19 -4.61 8.18 19.66
N ASP A 20 -5.24 9.30 19.36
CA ASP A 20 -5.12 10.57 20.09
C ASP A 20 -5.61 10.43 21.54
N ALA A 21 -6.77 9.82 21.75
CA ALA A 21 -7.32 9.56 23.08
C ALA A 21 -6.40 8.69 23.96
N ARG A 22 -5.52 7.91 23.32
CA ARG A 22 -4.50 7.09 23.99
C ARG A 22 -3.14 7.76 24.13
N GLY A 23 -2.99 9.00 23.64
CA GLY A 23 -1.72 9.73 23.66
C GLY A 23 -0.64 9.09 22.78
N VAL A 24 -1.02 8.29 21.79
CA VAL A 24 -0.08 7.57 20.91
C VAL A 24 0.85 8.53 20.15
N PRO A 25 0.37 9.65 19.59
CA PRO A 25 1.27 10.58 18.90
C PRO A 25 2.29 11.26 19.82
N SER A 26 2.03 11.30 21.13
CA SER A 26 2.87 11.98 22.12
C SER A 26 3.92 11.08 22.77
N ARG A 27 3.82 9.75 22.63
CA ARG A 27 4.83 8.80 23.12
C ARG A 27 5.90 8.53 22.06
N GLU A 28 7.06 8.05 22.52
CA GLU A 28 8.11 7.54 21.64
C GLU A 28 7.60 6.41 20.72
N PRO A 29 8.08 6.34 19.46
CA PRO A 29 7.71 5.28 18.53
C PRO A 29 8.22 3.91 18.99
N ASP A 30 7.46 2.87 18.66
CA ASP A 30 7.82 1.49 19.00
C ASP A 30 8.99 0.96 18.16
N HIS A 31 9.17 1.53 16.96
CA HIS A 31 10.32 1.28 16.12
C HIS A 31 10.60 2.45 15.18
N VAL A 32 11.88 2.65 14.87
CA VAL A 32 12.37 3.67 13.94
C VAL A 32 13.29 3.01 12.92
N GLN A 33 13.08 3.34 11.66
CA GLN A 33 13.94 2.92 10.55
C GLN A 33 14.43 4.14 9.78
N MET A 34 15.70 4.12 9.41
CA MET A 34 16.28 5.06 8.46
C MET A 34 16.70 4.34 7.19
N ASP A 35 16.39 4.93 6.04
CA ASP A 35 16.75 4.44 4.72
C ASP A 35 17.38 5.58 3.92
N LYS A 36 18.45 5.28 3.19
CA LYS A 36 19.15 6.22 2.32
C LYS A 36 19.18 5.64 0.91
N GLY A 37 18.55 6.33 -0.04
CA GLY A 37 18.49 5.89 -1.42
C GLY A 37 18.01 6.98 -2.35
N HIS A 38 18.38 6.89 -3.63
CA HIS A 38 17.93 7.81 -4.69
C HIS A 38 18.13 9.30 -4.35
N GLY A 39 19.25 9.65 -3.70
CA GLY A 39 19.56 11.03 -3.31
C GLY A 39 18.76 11.59 -2.13
N ARG A 40 17.97 10.75 -1.44
CA ARG A 40 17.14 11.13 -0.29
C ARG A 40 17.46 10.29 0.94
N LEU A 41 17.18 10.90 2.10
CA LEU A 41 17.08 10.25 3.39
C LEU A 41 15.59 10.13 3.75
N GLU A 42 15.18 8.94 4.15
CA GLU A 42 13.85 8.67 4.68
C GLU A 42 13.97 8.16 6.12
N ARG A 43 13.14 8.70 7.02
CA ARG A 43 12.95 8.16 8.37
C ARG A 43 11.50 7.72 8.49
N ARG A 44 11.27 6.52 9.00
CA ARG A 44 9.95 5.97 9.29
C ARG A 44 9.88 5.62 10.75
N GLU A 45 8.80 6.02 11.37
CA GLU A 45 8.48 5.72 12.76
C GLU A 45 7.13 5.01 12.79
N ILE A 46 7.02 3.95 13.57
CA ILE A 46 5.78 3.20 13.73
C ILE A 46 5.36 3.17 15.19
N TRP A 47 4.04 3.28 15.39
CA TRP A 47 3.36 2.98 16.63
C TRP A 47 2.40 1.85 16.38
N VAL A 48 2.38 0.86 17.27
CA VAL A 48 1.57 -0.34 17.22
C VAL A 48 0.70 -0.38 18.47
N GLU A 49 -0.61 -0.34 18.27
CA GLU A 49 -1.59 -0.38 19.36
C GLU A 49 -2.53 -1.57 19.19
N PRO A 50 -2.86 -2.29 20.28
CA PRO A 50 -3.91 -3.29 20.25
C PRO A 50 -5.27 -2.64 19.99
N ALA A 51 -6.06 -3.23 19.10
CA ALA A 51 -7.35 -2.67 18.68
C ALA A 51 -8.45 -2.75 19.75
N GLN A 52 -8.37 -3.73 20.66
CA GLN A 52 -9.29 -3.86 21.80
C GLN A 52 -10.78 -3.65 21.42
N ALA A 53 -11.45 -2.68 22.05
CA ALA A 53 -12.86 -2.38 21.80
C ALA A 53 -13.11 -1.82 20.38
N LEU A 54 -12.18 -1.01 19.84
CA LEU A 54 -12.27 -0.49 18.49
C LEU A 54 -12.30 -1.63 17.46
N GLY A 55 -11.50 -2.68 17.66
CA GLY A 55 -11.51 -3.86 16.78
C GLY A 55 -12.89 -4.54 16.69
N ARG A 56 -13.63 -4.61 17.82
CA ARG A 56 -15.00 -5.15 17.84
C ARG A 56 -15.98 -4.23 17.11
N TYR A 57 -15.87 -2.93 17.34
CA TYR A 57 -16.69 -1.93 16.65
C TYR A 57 -16.49 -1.97 15.14
N LEU A 58 -15.24 -2.04 14.67
CA LEU A 58 -14.91 -2.15 13.25
C LEU A 58 -15.47 -3.43 12.61
N ALA A 59 -15.49 -4.53 13.36
CA ALA A 59 -16.11 -5.78 12.89
C ALA A 59 -17.64 -5.65 12.76
N GLN A 60 -18.30 -4.99 13.70
CA GLN A 60 -19.76 -4.83 13.73
C GLN A 60 -20.26 -3.82 12.70
N GLU A 61 -19.63 -2.64 12.65
CA GLU A 61 -20.10 -1.50 11.86
C GLU A 61 -19.59 -1.53 10.42
N TYR A 62 -18.35 -1.97 10.21
CA TYR A 62 -17.71 -1.92 8.90
C TYR A 62 -17.46 -3.31 8.29
N GLY A 63 -17.73 -4.39 9.02
CA GLY A 63 -17.46 -5.76 8.56
C GLY A 63 -15.98 -6.13 8.53
N TRP A 64 -15.10 -5.35 9.18
CA TRP A 64 -13.66 -5.64 9.25
C TRP A 64 -13.41 -6.67 10.35
N VAL A 65 -13.61 -7.94 10.01
CA VAL A 65 -13.50 -9.05 10.97
C VAL A 65 -12.03 -9.24 11.39
N GLU A 66 -11.82 -9.49 12.69
CA GLU A 66 -10.51 -9.78 13.30
C GLU A 66 -9.47 -8.66 13.28
N VAL A 67 -9.84 -7.37 13.26
CA VAL A 67 -8.86 -6.29 13.50
C VAL A 67 -8.29 -6.44 14.91
N ARG A 68 -6.99 -6.72 15.01
CA ARG A 68 -6.27 -6.98 16.27
C ARG A 68 -5.31 -5.86 16.63
N PHE A 69 -4.75 -5.19 15.64
CA PHE A 69 -3.81 -4.08 15.81
C PHE A 69 -4.17 -2.92 14.89
N LEU A 70 -3.82 -1.73 15.32
CA LEU A 70 -3.82 -0.52 14.52
C LEU A 70 -2.64 0.36 14.91
N GLY A 71 -2.46 1.45 14.19
CA GLY A 71 -1.50 2.45 14.61
C GLY A 71 -1.29 3.50 13.55
N GLN A 72 -0.18 4.22 13.71
CA GLN A 72 0.27 5.22 12.76
C GLN A 72 1.69 4.93 12.29
N VAL A 73 1.99 5.37 11.08
CA VAL A 73 3.35 5.49 10.57
C VAL A 73 3.60 6.96 10.26
N ARG A 74 4.66 7.52 10.85
CA ARG A 74 5.13 8.86 10.54
C ARG A 74 6.36 8.78 9.65
N ARG A 75 6.32 9.49 8.52
CA ARG A 75 7.32 9.42 7.46
C ARG A 75 7.94 10.76 7.26
N TYR A 76 9.25 10.82 7.39
CA TYR A 76 10.04 12.00 7.10
C TYR A 76 10.89 11.76 5.87
N ARG A 77 10.99 12.78 5.03
CA ARG A 77 11.81 12.71 3.82
C ARG A 77 12.56 14.02 3.64
N ARG A 78 13.86 13.92 3.35
CA ARG A 78 14.67 15.06 2.95
C ARG A 78 15.67 14.67 1.86
N PRO A 79 16.00 15.58 0.94
CA PRO A 79 17.19 15.43 0.11
C PRO A 79 18.45 15.33 0.98
N LEU A 80 19.46 14.59 0.52
CA LEU A 80 20.71 14.43 1.30
C LEU A 80 21.47 15.74 1.52
N HIS A 81 21.28 16.72 0.64
CA HIS A 81 21.93 18.03 0.72
C HIS A 81 21.21 19.03 1.63
N GLN A 82 20.09 18.66 2.26
CA GLN A 82 19.32 19.52 3.16
C GLN A 82 19.26 18.90 4.54
N GLU A 83 19.45 19.67 5.61
CA GLU A 83 19.35 19.16 6.98
C GLU A 83 17.90 19.04 7.47
N ALA A 84 17.04 19.99 7.09
CA ALA A 84 15.64 19.99 7.47
C ALA A 84 14.82 18.91 6.74
N TRP A 85 13.78 18.40 7.41
CA TRP A 85 12.81 17.50 6.78
C TRP A 85 11.93 18.27 5.81
N ALA A 86 11.93 17.87 4.54
CA ALA A 86 11.15 18.52 3.48
C ALA A 86 9.68 18.09 3.47
N SER A 87 9.39 16.87 3.91
CA SER A 87 8.02 16.39 4.07
C SER A 87 7.89 15.53 5.31
N VAL A 88 6.82 15.76 6.07
CA VAL A 88 6.37 14.90 7.17
C VAL A 88 4.94 14.47 6.86
N GLU A 89 4.72 13.16 6.80
CA GLU A 89 3.41 12.57 6.51
C GLU A 89 3.08 11.55 7.60
N THR A 90 1.88 11.64 8.16
CA THR A 90 1.33 10.63 9.08
C THR A 90 0.24 9.86 8.35
N VAL A 91 0.30 8.54 8.42
CA VAL A 91 -0.73 7.65 7.88
C VAL A 91 -1.15 6.62 8.91
N PHE A 92 -2.44 6.31 8.94
CA PHE A 92 -3.00 5.31 9.84
C PHE A 92 -3.10 3.95 9.16
N TRP A 93 -2.98 2.88 9.93
CA TRP A 93 -3.06 1.51 9.44
C TRP A 93 -3.80 0.60 10.41
N ILE A 94 -4.38 -0.46 9.87
CA ILE A 94 -5.03 -1.52 10.65
C ILE A 94 -4.60 -2.91 10.18
N ALA A 95 -4.54 -3.84 11.10
CA ALA A 95 -4.15 -5.22 10.87
C ALA A 95 -5.09 -6.19 11.57
N GLY A 96 -5.63 -7.12 10.78
CA GLY A 96 -6.37 -8.27 11.28
C GLY A 96 -5.82 -9.59 10.77
N GLY A 97 -6.15 -10.66 11.48
CA GLY A 97 -5.73 -12.03 11.17
C GLY A 97 -4.97 -12.74 12.30
N LYS A 98 -4.69 -14.03 12.08
CA LYS A 98 -3.95 -14.89 13.02
C LYS A 98 -2.45 -14.60 12.96
N GLY A 99 -1.73 -14.83 14.06
CA GLY A 99 -0.26 -14.70 14.13
C GLY A 99 0.28 -13.28 14.33
N LEU A 100 -0.57 -12.24 14.29
CA LEU A 100 -0.13 -10.85 14.46
C LEU A 100 0.46 -10.56 15.86
N ALA A 101 0.01 -11.29 16.89
CA ALA A 101 0.49 -11.09 18.26
C ALA A 101 1.97 -11.47 18.45
N ALA A 102 2.53 -12.26 17.54
CA ALA A 102 3.94 -12.64 17.59
C ALA A 102 4.86 -11.66 16.83
N LEU A 103 4.30 -10.68 16.12
CA LEU A 103 5.07 -9.73 15.33
C LEU A 103 5.66 -8.63 16.21
N THR A 104 6.92 -8.32 15.97
CA THR A 104 7.57 -7.15 16.55
C THR A 104 7.18 -5.87 15.79
N PRO A 105 7.31 -4.68 16.40
CA PRO A 105 7.06 -3.41 15.70
C PRO A 105 7.87 -3.24 14.40
N ALA A 106 9.11 -3.76 14.36
CA ALA A 106 9.93 -3.78 13.16
C ALA A 106 9.30 -4.63 12.04
N GLN A 107 8.78 -5.81 12.38
CA GLN A 107 8.09 -6.70 11.43
C GLN A 107 6.75 -6.12 10.94
N PHE A 108 6.01 -5.42 11.81
CA PHE A 108 4.84 -4.64 11.38
C PHE A 108 5.23 -3.59 10.33
N GLN A 109 6.31 -2.85 10.59
CA GLN A 109 6.77 -1.81 9.68
C GLN A 109 7.24 -2.37 8.32
N GLU A 110 7.93 -3.51 8.32
CA GLU A 110 8.33 -4.22 7.11
C GLU A 110 7.12 -4.68 6.30
N GLN A 111 6.15 -5.36 6.92
CA GLN A 111 4.95 -5.81 6.24
C GLN A 111 4.11 -4.65 5.69
N LEU A 112 4.00 -3.53 6.41
CA LEU A 112 3.35 -2.31 5.91
C LEU A 112 4.08 -1.73 4.70
N ARG A 113 5.42 -1.72 4.73
CA ARG A 113 6.24 -1.24 3.60
C ARG A 113 6.02 -2.12 2.37
N ASP A 114 6.02 -3.43 2.53
CA ASP A 114 5.79 -4.38 1.44
C ASP A 114 4.38 -4.24 0.87
N HIS A 115 3.38 -4.11 1.75
CA HIS A 115 1.99 -3.85 1.33
C HIS A 115 1.89 -2.56 0.50
N TRP A 116 2.55 -1.47 0.92
CA TRP A 116 2.59 -0.23 0.17
C TRP A 116 3.36 -0.37 -1.16
N ALA A 117 4.43 -1.15 -1.19
CA ALA A 117 5.17 -1.41 -2.42
C ALA A 117 4.30 -2.15 -3.44
N ILE A 118 3.51 -3.14 -2.99
CA ILE A 118 2.53 -3.84 -3.82
C ILE A 118 1.46 -2.85 -4.31
N GLU A 119 0.92 -2.05 -3.39
CA GLU A 119 -0.11 -1.07 -3.71
C GLU A 119 0.39 -0.06 -4.77
N ASN A 120 1.57 0.53 -4.56
CA ASN A 120 2.17 1.44 -5.54
C ASN A 120 2.45 0.73 -6.88
N ARG A 121 2.95 -0.51 -6.89
CA ARG A 121 3.24 -1.24 -8.14
C ARG A 121 1.99 -1.63 -8.94
N VAL A 122 0.83 -1.69 -8.29
CA VAL A 122 -0.44 -2.06 -8.94
C VAL A 122 -1.26 -0.81 -9.24
N PHE A 123 -1.59 -0.02 -8.22
CA PHE A 123 -2.48 1.13 -8.36
C PHE A 123 -1.86 2.27 -9.14
N TYR A 124 -0.62 2.71 -8.84
CA TYR A 124 0.02 3.79 -9.62
C TYR A 124 0.16 3.43 -11.10
N VAL A 125 0.49 2.16 -11.39
CA VAL A 125 0.59 1.70 -12.78
C VAL A 125 -0.79 1.63 -13.44
N ARG A 126 -1.83 1.25 -12.70
CA ARG A 126 -3.20 1.21 -13.22
C ARG A 126 -3.75 2.61 -13.50
N ASP A 127 -3.56 3.53 -12.56
CA ASP A 127 -4.08 4.88 -12.61
C ASP A 127 -3.35 5.69 -13.70
N VAL A 128 -2.01 5.63 -13.74
CA VAL A 128 -1.19 6.44 -14.65
C VAL A 128 -0.87 5.73 -15.96
N THR A 129 -0.52 4.43 -15.92
CA THR A 129 -0.10 3.69 -17.12
C THR A 129 -1.27 2.99 -17.81
N MET A 130 -2.42 2.81 -17.16
CA MET A 130 -3.62 2.21 -17.78
C MET A 130 -4.83 3.15 -17.81
N ASP A 131 -4.60 4.44 -17.54
CA ASP A 131 -5.54 5.55 -17.74
C ASP A 131 -6.86 5.36 -16.98
N GLU A 132 -6.80 4.72 -15.82
CA GLU A 132 -8.01 4.38 -15.07
C GLU A 132 -8.74 5.61 -14.52
N ASP A 133 -7.99 6.65 -14.14
CA ASP A 133 -8.54 7.91 -13.63
C ASP A 133 -9.42 8.65 -14.65
N HIS A 134 -9.24 8.37 -15.95
CA HIS A 134 -10.02 8.99 -17.01
C HIS A 134 -11.38 8.31 -17.25
N LEU A 135 -11.67 7.17 -16.60
CA LEU A 135 -12.89 6.40 -16.82
C LEU A 135 -13.90 6.54 -15.67
N HIS A 136 -15.04 7.18 -15.96
CA HIS A 136 -16.08 7.50 -14.98
C HIS A 136 -17.09 6.35 -14.71
N GLY A 137 -16.72 5.09 -15.00
CA GLY A 137 -17.63 3.94 -14.98
C GLY A 137 -17.63 3.13 -13.68
N ARG A 138 -18.27 3.62 -12.60
CA ARG A 138 -18.30 2.94 -11.28
C ARG A 138 -18.86 1.50 -11.33
N ARG A 139 -19.81 1.21 -12.23
CA ARG A 139 -20.46 -0.11 -12.37
C ARG A 139 -19.62 -1.16 -13.09
N ILE A 140 -18.71 -0.73 -13.98
CA ILE A 140 -17.82 -1.61 -14.75
C ILE A 140 -16.38 -1.64 -14.20
N GLY A 141 -16.09 -0.78 -13.21
CA GLY A 141 -14.79 -0.68 -12.54
C GLY A 141 -14.21 -2.01 -12.04
N PRO A 142 -14.97 -2.89 -11.37
CA PRO A 142 -14.45 -4.17 -10.90
C PRO A 142 -13.97 -5.09 -12.05
N ALA A 143 -14.77 -5.21 -13.12
CA ALA A 143 -14.43 -6.03 -14.28
C ALA A 143 -13.21 -5.46 -15.03
N LEU A 144 -13.16 -4.13 -15.21
CA LEU A 144 -12.01 -3.46 -15.82
C LEU A 144 -10.74 -3.61 -14.98
N SER A 145 -10.84 -3.51 -13.65
CA SER A 145 -9.71 -3.74 -12.76
C SER A 145 -9.16 -5.16 -12.89
N MET A 146 -10.03 -6.18 -13.04
CA MET A 146 -9.58 -7.56 -13.26
C MET A 146 -8.82 -7.70 -14.58
N LEU A 147 -9.38 -7.16 -15.68
CA LEU A 147 -8.73 -7.18 -16.99
C LEU A 147 -7.38 -6.43 -16.98
N ARG A 148 -7.31 -5.29 -16.30
CA ARG A 148 -6.06 -4.54 -16.10
C ARG A 148 -5.03 -5.33 -15.31
N ASN A 149 -5.44 -6.01 -14.25
CA ASN A 149 -4.54 -6.89 -13.48
C ASN A 149 -3.99 -8.03 -14.36
N MET A 150 -4.83 -8.63 -15.20
CA MET A 150 -4.39 -9.65 -16.16
C MET A 150 -3.39 -9.07 -17.17
N ALA A 151 -3.67 -7.91 -17.75
CA ALA A 151 -2.76 -7.24 -18.67
C ALA A 151 -1.43 -6.86 -18.00
N LEU A 152 -1.47 -6.33 -16.76
CA LEU A 152 -0.29 -5.99 -15.98
C LEU A 152 0.59 -7.22 -15.73
N ASN A 153 -0.01 -8.36 -15.40
CA ASN A 153 0.70 -9.63 -15.23
C ASN A 153 1.34 -10.10 -16.54
N CYS A 154 0.65 -9.95 -17.68
CA CYS A 154 1.24 -10.24 -18.99
C CYS A 154 2.43 -9.33 -19.31
N LEU A 155 2.32 -8.03 -19.01
CA LEU A 155 3.41 -7.06 -19.23
C LEU A 155 4.63 -7.36 -18.35
N ARG A 156 4.43 -7.82 -17.12
CA ARG A 156 5.54 -8.23 -16.23
C ARG A 156 6.35 -9.41 -16.77
N ARG A 157 5.72 -10.31 -17.54
CA ARG A 157 6.41 -11.44 -18.20
C ARG A 157 7.44 -11.01 -19.25
N LEU A 158 7.39 -9.77 -19.73
CA LEU A 158 8.39 -9.23 -20.65
C LEU A 158 9.74 -8.94 -19.97
N GLY A 159 9.83 -9.00 -18.64
CA GLY A 159 11.08 -8.80 -17.89
C GLY A 159 11.67 -7.39 -18.00
N LEU A 160 10.90 -6.42 -18.48
CA LEU A 160 11.33 -5.03 -18.61
C LEU A 160 11.26 -4.31 -17.25
N PRO A 161 12.21 -3.41 -16.96
CA PRO A 161 12.32 -2.76 -15.64
C PRO A 161 11.13 -1.85 -15.32
N TYR A 162 10.46 -1.30 -16.34
CA TYR A 162 9.33 -0.40 -16.18
C TYR A 162 8.12 -0.83 -17.02
N ILE A 163 6.93 -0.83 -16.41
CA ILE A 163 5.67 -1.19 -17.09
C ILE A 163 5.33 -0.27 -18.28
N PRO A 164 5.59 1.06 -18.24
CA PRO A 164 5.42 1.91 -19.42
C PRO A 164 6.26 1.47 -20.63
N ASP A 165 7.46 0.93 -20.42
CA ASP A 165 8.30 0.39 -21.50
C ASP A 165 7.69 -0.88 -22.08
N ALA A 166 7.22 -1.79 -21.20
CA ALA A 166 6.51 -2.99 -21.60
C ALA A 166 5.24 -2.68 -22.39
N ARG A 167 4.45 -1.69 -21.96
CA ARG A 167 3.27 -1.21 -22.68
C ARG A 167 3.64 -0.68 -24.07
N ARG A 168 4.66 0.18 -24.16
CA ARG A 168 5.15 0.70 -25.45
C ARG A 168 5.62 -0.42 -26.39
N ALA A 169 6.32 -1.43 -25.88
CA ALA A 169 6.78 -2.57 -26.66
C ALA A 169 5.62 -3.40 -27.23
N VAL A 170 4.55 -3.62 -26.45
CA VAL A 170 3.34 -4.33 -26.91
C VAL A 170 2.53 -3.49 -27.90
N VAL A 171 2.38 -2.19 -27.67
CA VAL A 171 1.68 -1.28 -28.60
C VAL A 171 2.41 -1.19 -29.94
N ALA A 172 3.74 -1.09 -29.93
CA ALA A 172 4.56 -1.07 -31.12
C ALA A 172 4.54 -2.40 -31.90
N GLN A 173 4.27 -3.53 -31.22
CA GLN A 173 4.22 -4.86 -31.81
C GLN A 173 3.03 -5.67 -31.28
N PRO A 174 1.80 -5.43 -31.79
CA PRO A 174 0.58 -6.07 -31.27
C PRO A 174 0.62 -7.60 -31.25
N ARG A 175 1.37 -8.20 -32.19
CA ARG A 175 1.61 -9.66 -32.24
C ARG A 175 2.30 -10.19 -30.98
N ARG A 176 3.20 -9.41 -30.34
CA ARG A 176 3.79 -9.78 -29.05
C ARG A 176 2.76 -9.78 -27.93
N GLY A 177 1.81 -8.85 -27.95
CA GLY A 177 0.69 -8.83 -27.00
C GLY A 177 -0.18 -10.08 -27.11
N LEU A 178 -0.54 -10.47 -28.33
CA LEU A 178 -1.28 -11.71 -28.61
C LEU A 178 -0.50 -12.96 -28.17
N TYR A 179 0.81 -13.00 -28.45
CA TYR A 179 1.67 -14.10 -28.00
C TYR A 179 1.67 -14.25 -26.47
N LEU A 180 1.78 -13.15 -25.71
CA LEU A 180 1.73 -13.18 -24.25
C LEU A 180 0.40 -13.71 -23.67
N LEU A 181 -0.72 -13.44 -24.36
CA LEU A 181 -2.04 -13.91 -23.94
C LEU A 181 -2.25 -15.40 -24.21
N LEU A 182 -1.60 -15.94 -25.24
CA LEU A 182 -1.73 -17.33 -25.69
C LEU A 182 -0.70 -18.26 -25.04
N GLN A 183 0.25 -17.72 -24.28
CA GLN A 183 1.22 -18.50 -23.51
C GLN A 183 0.59 -18.94 -22.18
N GLU A 184 0.50 -20.26 -21.97
CA GLU A 184 0.10 -20.80 -20.67
C GLU A 184 1.05 -20.30 -19.58
N PRO A 185 0.54 -19.93 -18.38
CA PRO A 185 1.42 -19.65 -17.25
C PRO A 185 2.28 -20.89 -16.99
N ALA A 186 3.60 -20.71 -16.93
CA ALA A 186 4.46 -21.75 -16.37
C ALA A 186 3.97 -21.99 -14.93
N LEU A 187 3.32 -23.12 -14.71
CA LEU A 187 3.03 -23.62 -13.38
C LEU A 187 4.36 -24.08 -12.81
N GLU A 188 5.08 -23.18 -12.14
CA GLU A 188 6.21 -23.56 -11.31
C GLU A 188 5.66 -24.27 -10.06
N ASN A 189 6.02 -25.55 -9.92
CA ASN A 189 5.77 -26.41 -8.76
C ASN A 189 6.51 -25.91 -7.51
#